data_AF-A0A8H7E0Q6-F1
#
_entry.id   AF-A0A8H7E0Q6-F1
#
_cell.length_a   1.000
_cell.length_b   1.000
_cell.length_c   1.000
_cell.angle_alpha   90.00
_cell.angle_beta   90.00
_cell.angle_gamma   90.00
#
_symmetry.space_group_name_H-M   'P 1'
#
loop_
_entity.id
_entity.type
_entity.pdbx_description
1 polymer ?
#
loop_
_entity_poly.entity_id
_entity_poly.type
_entity_poly.pdbx_seq_one_letter_code
_entity_poly.pdbx_strand_id
1 'polypeptide(L)'
;MQTVDDSGYFIFTDIGQLGAVMYEVVTGEACEFDLFKNQPAGYAIATWPQREDLPSTQGIWLGYIIERCWTRRSFWRNWTRSPSTKRLHDRSTRK
;
A
#
# COMPACT_ATOMS: atom_id res chain seq x y z
N MET A 1 -6.64 9.52 -8.64
CA MET A 1 -5.31 8.89 -8.65
C MET A 1 -4.42 9.73 -7.74
N GLN A 2 -4.04 9.22 -6.56
CA GLN A 2 -3.19 9.97 -5.64
C GLN A 2 -1.75 9.53 -5.87
N THR A 3 -0.99 10.42 -6.48
CA THR A 3 0.45 10.30 -6.75
C THR A 3 1.18 10.09 -5.43
N VAL A 4 1.93 8.99 -5.34
CA VAL A 4 2.89 8.77 -4.25
C VAL A 4 4.03 9.75 -4.51
N ASP A 5 4.24 10.73 -3.64
CA ASP A 5 5.31 11.71 -3.82
C ASP A 5 6.69 11.05 -3.69
N ASP A 6 7.67 11.57 -4.42
CA ASP A 6 8.99 10.95 -4.65
C ASP A 6 9.97 11.09 -3.46
N SER A 7 9.53 10.83 -2.22
CA SER A 7 10.39 10.99 -1.03
C SER A 7 10.62 9.72 -0.21
N GLY A 8 10.87 8.61 -0.91
CA GLY A 8 11.40 7.35 -0.36
C GLY A 8 10.36 6.24 -0.30
N TYR A 9 10.64 5.14 -1.01
CA TYR A 9 9.97 3.83 -0.92
C TYR A 9 9.16 3.67 0.37
N PHE A 10 7.86 3.94 0.29
CA PHE A 10 7.02 4.06 1.46
C PHE A 10 6.81 2.68 2.09
N ILE A 11 6.99 2.54 3.40
CA ILE A 11 6.65 1.33 4.19
C ILE A 11 5.31 0.67 3.83
N PHE A 12 4.37 1.43 3.25
CA PHE A 12 3.12 0.91 2.73
C PHE A 12 3.30 -0.02 1.53
N THR A 13 4.21 0.26 0.59
CA THR A 13 4.46 -0.66 -0.54
C THR A 13 4.95 -2.00 -0.04
N ASP A 14 5.84 -2.01 0.94
CA ASP A 14 6.35 -3.23 1.58
C ASP A 14 5.21 -4.01 2.27
N ILE A 15 4.32 -3.30 2.97
CA ILE A 15 3.13 -3.91 3.59
C ILE A 15 2.19 -4.50 2.52
N GLY A 16 1.97 -3.79 1.41
CA GLY A 16 1.12 -4.27 0.31
C GLY A 16 1.67 -5.55 -0.32
N GLN A 17 2.97 -5.56 -0.61
CA GLN A 17 3.69 -6.73 -1.13
C GLN A 17 3.73 -7.89 -0.11
N LEU A 18 3.89 -7.60 1.19
CA LEU A 18 3.76 -8.61 2.24
C LEU A 18 2.37 -9.26 2.21
N GLY A 19 1.31 -8.49 1.99
CA GLY A 19 -0.04 -9.02 1.81
C GLY A 19 -0.14 -9.99 0.63
N ALA A 20 0.53 -9.70 -0.49
CA ALA A 20 0.60 -10.60 -1.65
C ALA A 20 1.32 -11.91 -1.31
N VAL A 21 2.50 -11.83 -0.69
CA VAL A 21 3.24 -13.02 -0.24
C VAL A 21 2.42 -13.86 0.74
N MET A 22 1.73 -13.23 1.69
CA MET A 22 0.86 -13.94 2.64
C MET A 22 -0.30 -14.64 1.94
N TYR A 23 -0.87 -14.03 0.91
CA TYR A 23 -1.91 -14.66 0.09
C TYR A 23 -1.36 -15.90 -0.58
N GLU A 24 -0.25 -15.77 -1.33
CA GLU A 24 0.37 -16.88 -2.07
C GLU A 24 0.73 -18.06 -1.15
N VAL A 25 1.28 -17.78 0.03
CA VAL A 25 1.63 -18.83 1.01
C VAL A 25 0.41 -19.58 1.52
N VAL A 26 -0.72 -18.89 1.74
CA VAL A 26 -1.92 -19.51 2.33
C VAL A 26 -2.76 -20.23 1.28
N THR A 27 -2.83 -19.71 0.07
CA THR A 27 -3.70 -20.25 -1.00
C THR A 27 -2.97 -21.17 -1.96
N GLY A 28 -1.65 -21.00 -2.13
CA GLY A 28 -0.88 -21.60 -3.22
C GLY A 28 -1.06 -20.89 -4.57
N GLU A 29 -1.87 -19.83 -4.63
CA GLU A 29 -2.21 -19.10 -5.85
C GLU A 29 -1.40 -17.81 -5.95
N ALA A 30 -0.82 -17.54 -7.13
CA ALA A 30 -0.04 -16.33 -7.38
C ALA A 30 -0.88 -15.05 -7.21
N CYS A 31 -0.28 -13.99 -6.68
CA CYS A 31 -0.94 -12.71 -6.45
C CYS A 31 -0.11 -11.57 -7.03
N GLU A 32 -0.56 -11.01 -8.16
CA GLU A 32 0.11 -9.87 -8.78
C GLU A 32 -0.20 -8.57 -8.03
N PHE A 33 0.80 -8.03 -7.32
CA PHE A 33 0.75 -6.71 -6.70
C PHE A 33 1.55 -5.71 -7.54
N ASP A 34 0.96 -5.27 -8.66
CA ASP A 34 1.62 -4.39 -9.63
C ASP A 34 1.38 -2.90 -9.34
N LEU A 35 2.42 -2.20 -8.90
CA LEU A 35 2.42 -0.76 -8.65
C LEU A 35 2.42 0.08 -9.94
N PHE A 36 2.76 -0.51 -11.08
CA PHE A 36 2.93 0.19 -12.36
C PHE A 36 1.91 -0.25 -13.40
N LYS A 37 0.83 -0.91 -12.95
CA LYS A 37 -0.27 -1.36 -13.80
C LYS A 37 -0.83 -0.20 -14.62
N ASN A 38 -0.99 -0.43 -15.93
CA ASN A 38 -1.53 0.53 -16.89
C ASN A 38 -0.75 1.86 -17.03
N GLN A 39 0.53 1.90 -16.67
CA GLN A 39 1.35 3.10 -16.86
C GLN A 39 1.85 3.21 -18.32
N PRO A 40 1.85 4.42 -18.91
CA PRO A 40 2.41 4.65 -20.24
C PRO A 40 3.93 4.40 -20.25
N ALA A 41 4.48 4.00 -21.39
CA ALA A 41 5.92 3.86 -21.58
C ALA A 41 6.63 5.21 -21.34
N GLY A 42 7.37 5.34 -20.22
CA GLY A 42 8.02 6.57 -19.80
C GLY A 42 8.11 6.73 -18.29
N TYR A 43 7.79 7.92 -17.78
CA TYR A 43 7.81 8.23 -16.34
C TYR A 43 6.69 7.46 -15.62
N ALA A 44 7.02 6.28 -15.08
CA ALA A 44 6.07 5.44 -14.37
C ALA A 44 5.92 5.90 -12.92
N ILE A 45 4.71 6.35 -12.56
CA ILE A 45 4.40 6.73 -11.18
C ILE A 45 3.80 5.51 -10.49
N ALA A 46 4.45 5.06 -9.41
CA ALA A 46 3.94 3.97 -8.58
C ALA A 46 2.55 4.36 -8.06
N THR A 47 1.56 3.55 -8.43
CA THR A 47 0.16 3.73 -8.05
C THR A 47 -0.26 2.51 -7.24
N TRP A 48 -0.89 2.76 -6.09
CA TRP A 48 -1.45 1.67 -5.29
C TRP A 48 -2.50 0.89 -6.11
N PRO A 49 -2.44 -0.46 -6.18
CA PRO A 49 -3.41 -1.25 -6.92
C PRO A 49 -4.84 -0.96 -6.44
N GLN A 50 -5.81 -0.99 -7.35
CA GLN A 50 -7.21 -0.93 -6.92
C GLN A 50 -7.55 -2.22 -6.16
N ARG A 51 -8.51 -2.17 -5.24
CA ARG A 51 -8.84 -3.37 -4.46
C ARG A 51 -9.41 -4.45 -5.38
N GLU A 52 -10.12 -4.06 -6.41
CA GLU A 52 -10.75 -4.92 -7.40
C GLU A 52 -9.73 -5.65 -8.29
N ASP A 53 -8.50 -5.13 -8.38
CA ASP A 53 -7.39 -5.77 -9.08
C ASP A 53 -6.73 -6.90 -8.26
N LEU A 54 -7.03 -7.00 -6.96
CA LEU A 54 -6.45 -7.97 -6.05
C LEU A 54 -7.45 -9.11 -5.76
N PRO A 55 -6.97 -10.34 -5.49
CA PRO A 55 -7.84 -11.47 -5.20
C PRO A 55 -8.77 -11.25 -4.00
N SER A 56 -9.90 -11.96 -3.98
CA SER A 56 -10.78 -11.97 -2.80
C SER A 56 -10.07 -12.62 -1.61
N THR A 57 -10.26 -12.05 -0.42
CA THR A 57 -9.75 -12.59 0.85
C THR A 57 -10.81 -13.39 1.63
N GLN A 58 -12.02 -13.49 1.09
CA GLN A 58 -13.16 -14.13 1.76
C GLN A 58 -12.90 -15.64 1.97
N GLY A 59 -13.03 -16.11 3.21
CA GLY A 59 -12.85 -17.52 3.57
C GLY A 59 -11.38 -17.98 3.65
N ILE A 60 -10.41 -17.09 3.45
CA ILE A 60 -8.98 -17.38 3.60
C ILE A 60 -8.61 -17.27 5.08
N TRP A 61 -7.81 -18.21 5.59
CA TRP A 61 -7.41 -18.26 7.01
C TRP A 61 -6.81 -16.93 7.51
N LEU A 62 -5.85 -16.36 6.78
CA LEU A 62 -5.27 -15.04 7.07
C LEU A 62 -5.93 -13.89 6.29
N GLY A 63 -7.11 -14.13 5.71
CA GLY A 63 -7.79 -13.20 4.80
C GLY A 63 -7.97 -11.81 5.38
N TYR A 64 -8.34 -11.71 6.66
CA TYR A 64 -8.48 -10.41 7.34
C TYR A 64 -7.16 -9.62 7.44
N ILE A 65 -6.04 -10.30 7.70
CA ILE A 65 -4.72 -9.63 7.81
C ILE A 65 -4.25 -9.20 6.42
N ILE A 66 -4.40 -10.08 5.43
CA ILE A 66 -4.10 -9.80 4.02
C ILE A 66 -4.89 -8.57 3.54
N GLU A 67 -6.19 -8.52 3.85
CA GLU A 67 -7.06 -7.39 3.50
C GLU A 67 -6.58 -6.07 4.11
N ARG A 68 -6.06 -6.12 5.34
CA ARG A 68 -5.53 -4.95 6.03
C ARG A 68 -4.23 -4.45 5.41
N CYS A 69 -3.40 -5.34 4.87
CA CYS A 69 -2.21 -4.97 4.08
C CYS A 69 -2.58 -4.21 2.81
N TRP A 70 -3.68 -4.57 2.16
CA TRP A 70 -4.11 -3.95 0.89
C TRP A 70 -5.00 -2.71 1.07
N THR A 71 -5.61 -2.53 2.23
CA THR A 71 -6.48 -1.38 2.51
C THR A 71 -5.67 -0.17 3.00
N ARG A 72 -5.31 0.72 2.06
CA ARG A 72 -4.52 1.95 2.33
C ARG A 72 -5.07 2.79 3.50
N ARG A 73 -6.39 2.95 3.58
CA ARG A 73 -7.06 3.85 4.55
C ARG A 73 -6.81 3.45 6.02
N SER A 74 -6.48 2.19 6.28
CA SER A 74 -6.10 1.67 7.61
C SER A 74 -4.88 2.39 8.19
N PHE A 75 -3.93 2.74 7.33
CA PHE A 75 -2.62 3.23 7.74
C PHE A 75 -2.57 4.76 7.83
N TRP A 76 -3.19 5.47 6.87
CA TRP A 76 -3.25 6.94 6.89
C TRP A 76 -3.97 7.50 8.15
N ARG A 77 -5.02 6.83 8.62
CA ARG A 77 -5.73 7.21 9.87
C ARG A 77 -4.87 7.07 11.13
N ASN A 78 -3.93 6.12 11.12
CA ASN A 78 -3.06 5.88 12.26
C ASN A 78 -1.79 6.73 12.17
N TRP A 79 -1.28 7.00 10.95
CA TRP A 79 -0.09 7.83 10.74
C TRP A 79 -0.31 9.32 11.04
N THR A 80 -1.49 9.86 10.67
CA THR A 80 -1.87 11.24 11.02
C THR A 80 -2.10 11.45 12.53
N ARG A 81 -2.31 10.37 13.30
CA ARG A 81 -2.40 10.40 14.78
C ARG A 81 -1.06 10.15 15.47
N SER A 82 0.00 9.83 14.74
CA SER A 82 1.32 9.59 15.32
C SER A 82 1.96 10.91 15.80
N PRO A 83 2.46 11.00 17.05
CA PRO A 83 3.14 12.21 17.53
C PRO A 83 4.37 12.61 16.69
N SER A 84 4.97 11.65 15.98
CA SER A 84 6.17 11.84 15.15
C SER A 84 5.94 12.74 13.93
N THR A 85 4.72 12.79 13.39
CA THR A 85 4.40 13.55 12.16
C THR A 85 4.12 15.03 12.42
N LYS A 86 3.72 15.41 13.64
CA LYS A 86 3.58 16.83 14.03
C LYS A 86 4.91 17.60 13.87
N ARG A 87 6.04 16.95 14.16
CA ARG A 87 7.38 17.56 14.03
C ARG A 87 7.84 17.77 12.59
N LEU A 88 7.33 16.99 11.64
CA LEU A 88 7.66 17.16 10.22
C LEU A 88 6.81 18.27 9.59
N HIS A 89 5.55 18.42 10.02
CA HIS A 89 4.68 19.49 9.54
C HIS A 89 5.16 20.88 10.00
N ASP A 90 5.61 21.00 11.26
CA ASP A 90 6.14 22.25 11.84
C ASP A 90 7.49 22.71 11.23
N ARG A 91 8.25 21.78 10.63
CA ARG A 91 9.48 22.13 9.88
C ARG A 91 9.20 22.61 8.44
N SER A 92 8.06 22.25 7.87
CA SER A 92 7.69 22.63 6.49
C SER A 92 7.16 24.07 6.41
N THR A 93 6.53 24.57 7.47
CA THR A 93 5.97 25.93 7.55
C THR A 93 6.98 27.02 7.94
N ARG A 94 8.27 26.68 8.07
CA ARG A 94 9.37 27.61 8.37
C ARG A 94 10.25 27.98 7.17
N LYS A 95 9.71 27.92 5.96
CA LYS A 95 10.34 28.51 4.77
C LYS A 95 9.50 29.65 4.23
#